data_AF-D5AD47-F1
#
_entry.id   AF-D5AD47-F1
#
_cell.length_a   1.000
_cell.length_b   1.000
_cell.length_c   1.000
_cell.angle_alpha   90.00
_cell.angle_beta   90.00
_cell.angle_gamma   90.00
#
_symmetry.space_group_name_H-M   'P 1'
#
loop_
_entity.id
_entity.type
_entity.pdbx_description
1 polymer ?
#
loop_
_entity_poly.entity_id
_entity_poly.type
_entity_poly.pdbx_seq_one_letter_code
_entity_poly.pdbx_strand_id
1 'polypeptide(L)'
;MNEDLNDSEKPFLKRHENLRHLRVRIVDGSTLAAAFVLNSIREKETSEVLLILGGASKVGSGITRVLCERGIRVQLLVDSEEQFQKSKMGVPWEFTHNLFQVTSYQSCINCKTWIVGSWLTREDQMKAPKGTRFIPFLPFPIPNVREDCTYQTVPAMSVPKNLENLHACENGLPRRVMSAWRVGGIVHALEEWNHHECDDVIDSASVTRVWDAATKHGFLPFNSIKGD
;
A
#
# COMPACT_ATOMS: atom_id res chain seq x y z
N MET A 1 -2.66 -22.67 12.99
CA MET A 1 -3.01 -22.03 11.71
C MET A 1 -1.77 -22.15 10.85
N ASN A 2 -1.82 -22.92 9.76
CA ASN A 2 -0.65 -23.50 9.09
C ASN A 2 0.40 -22.46 8.69
N GLU A 3 1.63 -22.66 9.16
CA GLU A 3 2.83 -21.91 8.79
C GLU A 3 3.25 -22.15 7.32
N ASP A 4 2.64 -23.11 6.63
CA ASP A 4 2.89 -23.43 5.21
C ASP A 4 2.42 -22.33 4.23
N LEU A 5 1.65 -21.33 4.69
CA LEU A 5 1.33 -20.15 3.88
C LEU A 5 2.38 -19.04 3.99
N ASN A 6 3.32 -19.17 4.96
CA ASN A 6 4.40 -18.21 5.18
C ASN A 6 5.72 -18.59 4.47
N ASP A 7 5.80 -19.74 3.82
CA ASP A 7 6.88 -20.04 2.88
C ASP A 7 6.65 -19.29 1.54
N SER A 8 6.37 -17.98 1.63
CA SER A 8 6.03 -17.07 0.54
C SER A 8 7.26 -16.45 -0.13
N GLU A 9 8.47 -16.76 0.35
CA GLU A 9 9.73 -16.11 -0.08
C GLU A 9 10.20 -16.49 -1.49
N LYS A 10 9.69 -17.57 -2.09
CA LYS A 10 9.95 -17.85 -3.52
C LYS A 10 8.87 -17.19 -4.40
N PRO A 11 9.23 -16.28 -5.33
CA PRO A 11 8.26 -15.68 -6.25
C PRO A 11 7.51 -16.75 -7.05
N PHE A 12 6.24 -16.50 -7.36
CA PHE A 12 5.35 -17.47 -8.04
C PHE A 12 5.99 -18.00 -9.33
N LEU A 13 6.64 -17.13 -10.11
CA LEU A 13 7.33 -17.51 -11.35
C LEU A 13 8.52 -18.44 -11.11
N LYS A 14 9.21 -18.31 -9.98
CA LYS A 14 10.32 -19.19 -9.57
C LYS A 14 9.82 -20.55 -9.06
N ARG A 15 8.61 -20.62 -8.52
CA ARG A 15 7.97 -21.91 -8.17
C ARG A 15 7.41 -22.62 -9.39
N HIS A 16 6.94 -21.85 -10.37
CA HIS A 16 6.26 -22.35 -11.56
C HIS A 16 7.04 -22.03 -12.83
N GLU A 17 8.34 -22.34 -12.85
CA GLU A 17 9.20 -22.10 -14.01
C GLU A 17 8.71 -22.87 -15.25
N ASN A 18 8.03 -24.00 -15.04
CA ASN A 18 7.37 -24.77 -16.08
C ASN A 18 6.24 -24.01 -16.79
N LEU A 19 5.70 -22.94 -16.21
CA LEU A 19 4.65 -22.10 -16.82
C LEU A 19 5.21 -20.91 -17.61
N ARG A 20 6.54 -20.73 -17.68
CA ARG A 20 7.19 -19.62 -18.41
C ARG A 20 6.86 -19.57 -19.92
N HIS A 21 6.42 -20.70 -20.49
CA HIS A 21 5.98 -20.78 -21.89
C HIS A 21 4.55 -20.23 -22.11
N LEU A 22 3.77 -20.04 -21.04
CA LEU A 22 2.45 -19.41 -21.13
C LEU A 22 2.61 -17.92 -21.39
N ARG A 23 1.88 -17.38 -22.36
CA ARG A 23 1.82 -15.94 -22.66
C ARG A 23 0.97 -15.15 -21.64
N VAL A 24 0.67 -15.73 -20.48
CA VAL A 24 -0.17 -15.13 -19.45
C VAL A 24 0.69 -14.25 -18.56
N ARG A 25 0.30 -12.97 -18.40
CA ARG A 25 0.96 -12.04 -17.49
C ARG A 25 0.34 -12.16 -16.10
N ILE A 26 1.21 -12.05 -15.09
CA ILE A 26 0.80 -12.12 -13.69
C ILE A 26 0.95 -10.72 -13.12
N VAL A 27 -0.19 -10.13 -12.80
CA VAL A 27 -0.33 -8.76 -12.32
C VAL A 27 -1.04 -8.84 -10.99
N ASP A 28 -0.34 -8.47 -9.91
CA ASP A 28 -0.88 -8.54 -8.55
C ASP A 28 -1.54 -7.22 -8.12
N GLY A 29 -1.32 -6.13 -8.87
CA GLY A 29 -1.87 -4.80 -8.62
C GLY A 29 -1.20 -4.05 -7.48
N SER A 30 -0.11 -4.58 -6.94
CA SER A 30 0.58 -4.03 -5.76
C SER A 30 1.10 -2.61 -5.99
N THR A 31 1.56 -2.29 -7.20
CA THR A 31 2.10 -0.97 -7.57
C THR A 31 1.02 0.09 -7.57
N LEU A 32 -0.18 -0.20 -8.10
CA LEU A 32 -1.28 0.77 -8.09
C LEU A 32 -1.85 0.96 -6.68
N ALA A 33 -1.89 -0.10 -5.87
CA ALA A 33 -2.27 0.02 -4.47
C ALA A 33 -1.28 0.87 -3.66
N ALA A 34 0.03 0.67 -3.86
CA ALA A 34 1.07 1.53 -3.29
C ALA A 34 0.93 2.98 -3.78
N ALA A 35 0.71 3.18 -5.08
CA ALA A 35 0.51 4.49 -5.68
C ALA A 35 -0.69 5.23 -5.08
N PHE A 36 -1.79 4.52 -4.80
CA PHE A 36 -2.95 5.09 -4.12
C PHE A 36 -2.60 5.62 -2.73
N VAL A 37 -1.91 4.81 -1.91
CA VAL A 37 -1.51 5.24 -0.56
C VAL A 37 -0.54 6.42 -0.62
N LEU A 38 0.43 6.38 -1.53
CA LEU A 38 1.41 7.45 -1.72
C LEU A 38 0.73 8.76 -2.15
N ASN A 39 -0.23 8.72 -3.07
CA ASN A 39 -1.00 9.91 -3.50
C ASN A 39 -2.01 10.40 -2.45
N SER A 40 -2.31 9.57 -1.45
CA SER A 40 -3.16 9.95 -0.32
C SER A 40 -2.41 10.73 0.76
N ILE A 41 -1.07 10.73 0.70
CA ILE A 41 -0.22 11.44 1.64
C ILE A 41 -0.06 12.89 1.17
N ARG A 42 -0.51 13.83 2.01
CA ARG A 42 -0.29 15.26 1.78
C ARG A 42 1.14 15.62 2.16
N GLU A 43 2.06 15.51 1.21
CA GLU A 43 3.51 15.66 1.45
C GLU A 43 3.88 17.01 2.06
N LYS A 44 3.22 18.10 1.64
CA LYS A 44 3.42 19.45 2.20
C LYS A 44 3.11 19.55 3.70
N GLU A 45 2.28 18.65 4.21
CA GLU A 45 1.81 18.61 5.60
C GLU A 45 2.41 17.43 6.37
N THR A 46 3.19 16.56 5.72
CA THR A 46 3.64 15.28 6.28
C THR A 46 5.16 15.16 6.18
N SER A 47 5.86 15.48 7.26
CA SER A 47 7.32 15.29 7.37
C SER A 47 7.72 13.91 7.86
N GLU A 48 6.80 13.20 8.53
CA GLU A 48 7.03 11.86 9.06
C GLU A 48 5.77 10.99 8.98
N VAL A 49 5.99 9.69 8.78
CA VAL A 49 4.94 8.67 8.81
C VAL A 49 5.37 7.51 9.71
N LEU A 50 4.39 6.85 10.31
CA LEU A 50 4.56 5.57 10.98
C LEU A 50 4.02 4.47 10.08
N LEU A 51 4.87 3.52 9.68
CA LEU A 51 4.46 2.33 8.97
C LEU A 51 4.35 1.16 9.96
N ILE A 52 3.15 0.59 10.06
CA ILE A 52 2.87 -0.51 10.99
C ILE A 52 2.40 -1.77 10.26
N LEU A 53 2.84 -2.92 10.78
CA LEU A 53 2.36 -4.26 10.44
C LEU A 53 2.31 -4.54 8.93
N GLY A 54 3.36 -4.20 8.20
CA GLY A 54 3.41 -4.49 6.76
C GLY A 54 4.64 -3.99 6.00
N GLY A 55 5.65 -3.45 6.70
CA GLY A 55 6.86 -2.93 6.04
C GLY A 55 7.61 -3.97 5.20
N ALA A 56 7.54 -5.25 5.58
CA ALA A 56 8.15 -6.34 4.84
C ALA A 56 7.30 -6.88 3.67
N SER A 57 6.04 -6.43 3.53
CA SER A 57 5.22 -6.79 2.36
C SER A 57 5.71 -6.03 1.12
N LYS A 58 5.47 -6.56 -0.08
CA LYS A 58 5.83 -5.87 -1.33
C LYS A 58 5.28 -4.44 -1.40
N VAL A 59 4.01 -4.25 -1.06
CA VAL A 59 3.35 -2.93 -1.03
C VAL A 59 4.00 -2.02 0.03
N GLY A 60 4.19 -2.52 1.25
CA GLY A 60 4.80 -1.74 2.33
C GLY A 60 6.26 -1.38 2.09
N SER A 61 7.05 -2.28 1.50
CA SER A 61 8.43 -2.03 1.08
C SER A 61 8.47 -0.98 -0.03
N GLY A 62 7.55 -1.07 -1.00
CA GLY A 62 7.39 -0.04 -2.06
C GLY A 62 7.03 1.33 -1.51
N ILE A 63 6.05 1.41 -0.62
CA ILE A 63 5.66 2.66 0.05
C ILE A 63 6.85 3.22 0.86
N THR A 64 7.53 2.38 1.64
CA THR A 64 8.72 2.77 2.42
C THR A 64 9.78 3.39 1.52
N ARG A 65 10.13 2.67 0.45
CA ARG A 65 11.13 3.12 -0.52
C ARG A 65 10.77 4.48 -1.10
N VAL A 66 9.57 4.64 -1.65
CA VAL A 66 9.17 5.87 -2.33
C VAL A 66 9.06 7.05 -1.36
N LEU A 67 8.59 6.83 -0.13
CA LEU A 67 8.57 7.89 0.88
C LEU A 67 9.98 8.34 1.29
N CYS A 68 10.91 7.40 1.47
CA CYS A 68 12.31 7.73 1.73
C CYS A 68 12.95 8.49 0.56
N GLU A 69 12.67 8.09 -0.69
CA GLU A 69 13.11 8.80 -1.92
C GLU A 69 12.55 10.23 -1.98
N ARG A 70 11.34 10.45 -1.45
CA ARG A 70 10.69 11.78 -1.35
C ARG A 70 11.15 12.61 -0.14
N GLY A 71 12.09 12.12 0.66
CA GLY A 71 12.59 12.82 1.85
C GLY A 71 11.66 12.80 3.06
N ILE A 72 10.63 11.96 3.06
CA ILE A 72 9.72 11.78 4.19
C ILE A 72 10.35 10.78 5.17
N ARG A 73 10.37 11.13 6.46
CA ARG A 73 10.89 10.24 7.50
C ARG A 73 9.92 9.08 7.74
N VAL A 74 10.36 7.87 7.46
CA VAL A 74 9.58 6.64 7.70
C VAL A 74 10.02 5.99 9.00
N GLN A 75 9.12 5.98 9.98
CA GLN A 75 9.28 5.23 11.22
C GLN A 75 8.66 3.86 11.01
N LEU A 76 9.47 2.81 10.97
CA LEU A 76 9.03 1.43 10.79
C LEU A 76 8.90 0.75 12.15
N LEU A 77 7.67 0.40 12.53
CA LEU A 77 7.41 -0.32 13.78
C LEU A 77 7.74 -1.82 13.62
N VAL A 78 8.94 -2.21 14.05
CA VAL A 78 9.44 -3.60 14.01
C VAL A 78 10.32 -3.89 15.23
N ASP A 79 10.06 -5.00 15.90
CA ASP A 79 10.78 -5.36 17.13
C ASP A 79 12.19 -5.92 16.87
N SER A 80 12.41 -6.51 15.70
CA SER A 80 13.67 -7.17 15.33
C SER A 80 14.54 -6.29 14.45
N GLU A 81 15.80 -6.11 14.85
CA GLU A 81 16.84 -5.48 14.03
C GLU A 81 17.02 -6.20 12.68
N GLU A 82 16.89 -7.52 12.65
CA GLU A 82 17.01 -8.29 11.40
C GLU A 82 15.90 -7.90 10.41
N GLN A 83 14.67 -7.75 10.88
CA GLN A 83 13.55 -7.31 10.04
C GLN A 83 13.73 -5.87 9.56
N PHE A 84 14.29 -5.02 10.42
CA PHE A 84 14.63 -3.65 10.05
C PHE A 84 15.70 -3.62 8.94
N GLN A 85 16.79 -4.39 9.09
CA GLN A 85 17.85 -4.47 8.08
C GLN A 85 17.34 -5.02 6.75
N LYS A 86 16.49 -6.07 6.75
CA LYS A 86 15.84 -6.57 5.54
C LYS A 86 15.03 -5.48 4.83
N SER A 87 14.26 -4.69 5.59
CA SER A 87 13.48 -3.58 5.03
C SER A 87 14.38 -2.48 4.48
N LYS A 88 15.49 -2.19 5.17
CA LYS A 88 16.49 -1.20 4.77
C LYS A 88 17.19 -1.56 3.46
N MET A 89 17.42 -2.85 3.18
CA MET A 89 17.99 -3.31 1.91
C MET A 89 17.10 -2.99 0.69
N GLY A 90 15.79 -2.84 0.88
CA GLY A 90 14.85 -2.45 -0.18
C GLY A 90 14.90 -0.97 -0.54
N VAL A 91 15.54 -0.14 0.28
CA VAL A 91 15.68 1.31 0.09
C VAL A 91 17.06 1.62 -0.49
N PRO A 92 17.17 2.44 -1.56
CA PRO A 92 18.47 2.86 -2.08
C PRO A 92 19.31 3.53 -0.98
N TRP A 93 20.61 3.21 -0.95
CA TRP A 93 21.51 3.59 0.13
C TRP A 93 21.48 5.10 0.45
N GLU A 94 21.35 5.94 -0.60
CA GLU A 94 21.26 7.40 -0.57
C GLU A 94 20.11 7.90 0.31
N PHE A 95 19.00 7.15 0.35
CA PHE A 95 17.76 7.53 1.06
C PHE A 95 17.57 6.77 2.38
N THR A 96 18.47 5.86 2.74
CA THR A 96 18.35 5.07 3.97
C THR A 96 18.37 5.91 5.25
N HIS A 97 18.89 7.14 5.19
CA HIS A 97 18.87 8.09 6.30
C HIS A 97 17.44 8.57 6.67
N ASN A 98 16.46 8.35 5.80
CA ASN A 98 15.05 8.65 6.06
C ASN A 98 14.28 7.50 6.71
N LEU A 99 14.90 6.32 6.88
CA LEU A 99 14.27 5.13 7.47
C LEU A 99 14.76 4.91 8.91
N PHE A 100 13.83 4.82 9.85
CA PHE A 100 14.11 4.67 11.28
C PHE A 100 13.39 3.45 11.85
N GLN A 101 14.09 2.67 12.66
CA GLN A 101 13.46 1.61 13.44
C GLN A 101 12.75 2.21 14.64
N VAL A 102 11.54 1.74 14.90
CA VAL A 102 10.82 1.97 16.14
C VAL A 102 10.35 0.62 16.68
N THR A 103 10.47 0.40 17.99
CA THR A 103 10.04 -0.83 18.67
C THR A 103 8.80 -0.61 19.54
N SER A 104 8.27 0.62 19.58
CA SER A 104 7.18 0.99 20.47
C SER A 104 6.43 2.22 19.97
N TYR A 105 5.10 2.22 20.10
CA TYR A 105 4.23 3.33 19.71
C TYR A 105 4.57 4.64 20.44
N GLN A 106 5.13 4.55 21.65
CA GLN A 106 5.54 5.69 22.48
C GLN A 106 6.62 6.55 21.81
N SER A 107 7.41 5.99 20.90
CA SER A 107 8.40 6.75 20.14
C SER A 107 7.76 7.60 19.02
N CYS A 108 6.49 7.32 18.69
CA CYS A 108 5.76 7.93 17.57
C CYS A 108 4.64 8.90 18.02
N ILE A 109 4.71 9.43 19.25
CA ILE A 109 3.63 10.26 19.83
C ILE A 109 3.35 11.57 19.07
N ASN A 110 4.26 12.01 18.21
CA ASN A 110 4.09 13.20 17.37
C ASN A 110 3.68 12.86 15.93
N CYS A 111 3.75 11.58 15.54
CA CYS A 111 3.49 11.14 14.19
C CYS A 111 1.98 10.95 13.98
N LYS A 112 1.37 11.86 13.21
CA LYS A 112 -0.08 11.86 12.93
C LYS A 112 -0.47 11.17 11.62
N THR A 113 0.46 10.57 10.89
CA THR A 113 0.16 9.84 9.65
C THR A 113 0.59 8.39 9.83
N TRP A 114 -0.39 7.50 9.98
CA TRP A 114 -0.15 6.07 10.21
C TRP A 114 -0.55 5.27 8.98
N ILE A 115 0.42 4.58 8.39
CA ILE A 115 0.21 3.71 7.23
C ILE A 115 0.11 2.27 7.74
N VAL A 116 -1.00 1.60 7.44
CA VAL A 116 -1.40 0.35 8.11
C VAL A 116 -1.46 -0.82 7.13
N GLY A 117 -0.61 -1.83 7.35
CA GLY A 117 -0.48 -2.99 6.46
C GLY A 117 -1.11 -4.30 6.94
N SER A 118 -1.65 -4.33 8.16
CA SER A 118 -2.35 -5.50 8.73
C SER A 118 -3.49 -5.04 9.65
N TRP A 119 -4.24 -6.01 10.16
CA TRP A 119 -5.33 -5.76 11.09
C TRP A 119 -4.84 -4.98 12.32
N LEU A 120 -5.50 -3.87 12.61
CA LEU A 120 -5.18 -2.99 13.72
C LEU A 120 -6.18 -3.17 14.86
N THR A 121 -5.70 -3.57 16.04
CA THR A 121 -6.57 -3.79 17.19
C THR A 121 -7.07 -2.47 17.78
N ARG A 122 -8.12 -2.54 18.60
CA ARG A 122 -8.60 -1.39 19.38
C ARG A 122 -7.48 -0.78 20.22
N GLU A 123 -6.70 -1.62 20.88
CA GLU A 123 -5.60 -1.21 21.75
C GLU A 123 -4.49 -0.49 20.99
N ASP A 124 -4.16 -0.93 19.78
CA ASP A 124 -3.17 -0.26 18.94
C ASP A 124 -3.66 1.12 18.49
N GLN A 125 -4.93 1.24 18.09
CA GLN A 125 -5.52 2.53 17.72
C GLN A 125 -5.56 3.52 18.89
N MET A 126 -5.73 3.04 20.13
CA MET A 126 -5.72 3.90 21.31
C MET A 126 -4.34 4.51 21.62
N LYS A 127 -3.26 3.94 21.09
CA LYS A 127 -1.90 4.46 21.23
C LYS A 127 -1.59 5.58 20.22
N ALA A 128 -2.46 5.79 19.24
CA ALA A 128 -2.27 6.81 18.23
C ALA A 128 -2.46 8.22 18.81
N PRO A 129 -1.65 9.20 18.38
CA PRO A 129 -1.86 10.60 18.75
C PRO A 129 -3.24 11.12 18.37
N LYS A 130 -3.77 12.10 19.12
CA LYS A 130 -5.01 12.78 18.74
C LYS A 130 -4.87 13.44 17.35
N GLY A 131 -5.87 13.27 16.50
CA GLY A 131 -5.87 13.75 15.12
C GLY A 131 -5.07 12.89 14.15
N THR A 132 -4.75 11.65 14.51
CA THR A 132 -4.06 10.72 13.60
C THR A 132 -4.92 10.41 12.38
N ARG A 133 -4.30 10.40 11.20
CA ARG A 133 -4.85 9.88 9.95
C ARG A 133 -4.33 8.48 9.71
N PHE A 134 -5.23 7.50 9.73
CA PHE A 134 -4.94 6.12 9.38
C PHE A 134 -5.14 5.90 7.89
N ILE A 135 -4.12 5.38 7.21
CA ILE A 135 -4.11 5.09 5.77
C ILE A 135 -3.83 3.60 5.59
N PRO A 136 -4.86 2.76 5.41
CA PRO A 136 -4.65 1.33 5.22
C PRO A 136 -4.14 1.04 3.80
N PHE A 137 -3.26 0.06 3.65
CA PHE A 137 -3.02 -0.65 2.39
C PHE A 137 -3.49 -2.11 2.50
N LEU A 138 -4.75 -2.27 2.87
CA LEU A 138 -5.40 -3.56 3.11
C LEU A 138 -6.51 -3.82 2.11
N PRO A 139 -6.87 -5.09 1.85
CA PRO A 139 -8.05 -5.43 1.07
C PRO A 139 -9.36 -5.10 1.79
N PHE A 140 -9.34 -4.93 3.12
CA PHE A 140 -10.52 -4.67 3.94
C PHE A 140 -10.33 -3.42 4.83
N PRO A 141 -11.39 -2.63 5.05
CA PRO A 141 -11.33 -1.46 5.94
C PRO A 141 -10.95 -1.85 7.37
N ILE A 142 -10.21 -0.95 8.03
CA ILE A 142 -9.95 -1.06 9.47
C ILE A 142 -11.14 -0.52 10.28
N PRO A 143 -11.43 -1.07 11.47
CA PRO A 143 -12.49 -0.53 12.32
C PRO A 143 -12.17 0.89 12.79
N ASN A 144 -13.12 1.81 12.69
CA ASN A 144 -12.99 3.16 13.21
C ASN A 144 -13.27 3.14 14.72
N VAL A 145 -12.23 3.27 15.55
CA VAL A 145 -12.33 3.22 17.02
C VAL A 145 -12.33 4.61 17.65
N ARG A 146 -11.62 5.56 17.04
CA ARG A 146 -11.32 6.88 17.59
C ARG A 146 -12.06 7.98 16.82
N GLU A 147 -13.00 8.65 17.45
CA GLU A 147 -13.74 9.76 16.83
C GLU A 147 -12.86 10.99 16.56
N ASP A 148 -11.76 11.15 17.30
CA ASP A 148 -10.80 12.24 17.14
C ASP A 148 -9.67 11.92 16.13
N CYS A 149 -9.82 10.85 15.36
CA CYS A 149 -8.91 10.42 14.30
C CYS A 149 -9.66 10.30 12.97
N THR A 150 -8.92 10.32 11.86
CA THR A 150 -9.48 10.14 10.52
C THR A 150 -9.05 8.81 9.93
N TYR A 151 -9.99 8.14 9.27
CA TYR A 151 -9.78 6.82 8.69
C TYR A 151 -9.99 6.91 7.19
N GLN A 152 -8.91 6.68 6.44
CA GLN A 152 -8.99 6.62 5.01
C GLN A 152 -9.54 5.27 4.56
N THR A 153 -10.28 5.29 3.45
CA THR A 153 -10.69 4.05 2.77
C THR A 153 -9.48 3.22 2.34
N VAL A 154 -9.69 1.92 2.21
CA VAL A 154 -8.74 1.03 1.53
C VAL A 154 -8.46 1.51 0.11
N PRO A 155 -7.30 1.14 -0.49
CA PRO A 155 -6.96 1.50 -1.85
C PRO A 155 -8.05 1.08 -2.84
N ALA A 156 -8.77 2.08 -3.35
CA ALA A 156 -9.95 1.87 -4.17
C ALA A 156 -10.12 3.02 -5.15
N MET A 157 -10.61 2.72 -6.35
CA MET A 157 -10.81 3.71 -7.40
C MET A 157 -12.24 3.63 -7.93
N SER A 158 -12.83 4.80 -8.18
CA SER A 158 -14.05 4.92 -8.96
C SER A 158 -13.76 4.53 -10.41
N VAL A 159 -14.60 3.69 -10.99
CA VAL A 159 -14.44 3.21 -12.36
C VAL A 159 -15.00 4.21 -13.38
N PRO A 160 -14.45 4.28 -14.60
CA PRO A 160 -14.89 5.24 -15.61
C PRO A 160 -16.36 5.00 -16.02
N LYS A 161 -17.01 6.05 -16.55
CA LYS A 161 -18.46 6.04 -16.87
C LYS A 161 -18.86 5.04 -17.96
N ASN A 162 -17.94 4.72 -18.85
CA ASN A 162 -18.12 3.74 -19.91
C ASN A 162 -18.04 2.28 -19.40
N LEU A 163 -17.52 2.03 -18.18
CA LEU A 163 -17.55 0.71 -17.58
C LEU A 163 -18.91 0.48 -16.90
N GLU A 164 -19.83 -0.07 -17.68
CA GLU A 164 -21.20 -0.37 -17.26
C GLU A 164 -21.31 -1.72 -16.54
N ASN A 165 -22.45 -1.94 -15.87
CA ASN A 165 -22.80 -3.20 -15.18
C ASN A 165 -21.84 -3.65 -14.06
N LEU A 166 -20.95 -2.76 -13.60
CA LEU A 166 -20.21 -2.98 -12.36
C LEU A 166 -21.09 -2.59 -11.16
N HIS A 167 -21.62 -3.60 -10.48
CA HIS A 167 -22.36 -3.43 -9.22
C HIS A 167 -21.38 -3.14 -8.08
N ALA A 168 -21.25 -4.03 -7.09
CA ALA A 168 -20.24 -3.92 -6.04
C ALA A 168 -19.09 -4.91 -6.36
N CYS A 169 -17.86 -4.42 -6.34
CA CYS A 169 -16.68 -5.27 -6.29
C CYS A 169 -16.20 -5.29 -4.85
N GLU A 170 -16.05 -6.48 -4.26
CA GLU A 170 -15.61 -6.71 -2.87
C GLU A 170 -16.60 -6.19 -1.79
N ASN A 171 -16.80 -6.97 -0.72
CA ASN A 171 -17.91 -6.85 0.26
C ASN A 171 -17.97 -5.53 1.08
N GLY A 172 -17.22 -4.48 0.71
CA GLY A 172 -17.21 -3.20 1.42
C GLY A 172 -17.14 -1.95 0.54
N LEU A 173 -17.00 -2.07 -0.79
CA LEU A 173 -16.92 -0.91 -1.68
C LEU A 173 -18.29 -0.58 -2.28
N PRO A 174 -18.61 0.72 -2.48
CA PRO A 174 -19.88 1.11 -3.07
C PRO A 174 -19.93 0.77 -4.56
N ARG A 175 -21.11 0.96 -5.16
CA ARG A 175 -21.27 0.73 -6.60
C ARG A 175 -20.28 1.56 -7.39
N ARG A 176 -19.76 0.96 -8.47
CA ARG A 176 -18.79 1.61 -9.38
C ARG A 176 -17.47 2.01 -8.71
N VAL A 177 -17.12 1.34 -7.62
CA VAL A 177 -15.80 1.43 -7.00
C VAL A 177 -15.19 0.04 -6.97
N MET A 178 -13.88 -0.02 -7.22
CA MET A 178 -13.11 -1.25 -7.30
C MET A 178 -11.78 -1.09 -6.57
N SER A 179 -11.29 -2.15 -5.93
CA SER A 179 -9.95 -2.17 -5.34
C SER A 179 -8.86 -1.75 -6.33
N ALA A 180 -7.92 -0.95 -5.86
CA ALA A 180 -6.77 -0.51 -6.63
C ALA A 180 -5.94 -1.70 -7.16
N TRP A 181 -5.89 -2.82 -6.43
CA TRP A 181 -5.22 -4.04 -6.90
C TRP A 181 -5.88 -4.59 -8.17
N ARG A 182 -7.22 -4.62 -8.22
CA ARG A 182 -7.96 -5.09 -9.39
C ARG A 182 -7.82 -4.13 -10.56
N VAL A 183 -7.89 -2.83 -10.29
CA VAL A 183 -7.66 -1.79 -11.30
C VAL A 183 -6.26 -1.88 -11.88
N GLY A 184 -5.24 -2.23 -11.08
CA GLY A 184 -3.87 -2.43 -11.55
C GLY A 184 -3.79 -3.47 -12.66
N GLY A 185 -4.49 -4.61 -12.50
CA GLY A 185 -4.64 -5.64 -13.54
C GLY A 185 -5.28 -5.11 -14.83
N ILE A 186 -6.35 -4.31 -14.70
CA ILE A 186 -7.05 -3.72 -15.85
C ILE A 186 -6.14 -2.72 -16.58
N VAL A 187 -5.49 -1.81 -15.85
CA VAL A 187 -4.58 -0.81 -16.41
C VAL A 187 -3.41 -1.46 -17.14
N HIS A 188 -2.84 -2.52 -16.57
CA HIS A 188 -1.76 -3.27 -17.20
C HIS A 188 -2.17 -3.89 -18.54
N ALA A 189 -3.43 -4.34 -18.65
CA ALA A 189 -3.99 -4.84 -19.91
C ALA A 189 -4.28 -3.72 -20.91
N LEU A 190 -4.88 -2.61 -20.46
CA LEU A 190 -5.21 -1.45 -21.29
C LEU A 190 -3.97 -0.76 -21.88
N GLU A 191 -2.86 -0.78 -21.15
CA GLU A 191 -1.58 -0.22 -21.61
C GLU A 191 -0.67 -1.25 -22.32
N GLU A 192 -1.16 -2.48 -22.53
CA GLU A 192 -0.44 -3.57 -23.21
C GLU A 192 0.97 -3.82 -22.63
N TRP A 193 1.12 -3.66 -21.31
CA TRP A 193 2.41 -3.88 -20.67
C TRP A 193 2.77 -5.37 -20.69
N ASN A 194 4.01 -5.64 -21.08
CA ASN A 194 4.49 -7.00 -21.39
C ASN A 194 5.36 -7.62 -20.29
N HIS A 195 5.44 -6.99 -19.11
CA HIS A 195 6.17 -7.50 -17.96
C HIS A 195 5.23 -8.20 -16.96
N HIS A 196 5.81 -8.89 -15.97
CA HIS A 196 5.08 -9.41 -14.83
C HIS A 196 5.22 -8.41 -13.70
N GLU A 197 4.13 -8.03 -13.04
CA GLU A 197 4.23 -7.12 -11.89
C GLU A 197 4.72 -7.88 -10.66
N CYS A 198 4.39 -9.17 -10.50
CA CYS A 198 4.55 -9.91 -9.25
C CYS A 198 5.98 -9.90 -8.67
N ASP A 199 7.00 -9.84 -9.53
CA ASP A 199 8.41 -9.87 -9.14
C ASP A 199 9.08 -8.49 -9.18
N ASP A 200 8.35 -7.45 -9.61
CA ASP A 200 8.89 -6.10 -9.76
C ASP A 200 9.02 -5.37 -8.42
N VAL A 201 10.11 -4.60 -8.33
CA VAL A 201 10.28 -3.62 -7.26
C VAL A 201 9.36 -2.44 -7.53
N ILE A 202 8.62 -2.03 -6.51
CA ILE A 202 7.83 -0.80 -6.55
C ILE A 202 8.78 0.36 -6.27
N ASP A 203 8.98 1.23 -7.26
CA ASP A 203 9.83 2.41 -7.19
C ASP A 203 9.06 3.67 -7.61
N SER A 204 9.67 4.84 -7.48
CA SER A 204 9.01 6.10 -7.80
C SER A 204 8.55 6.20 -9.27
N ALA A 205 9.28 5.59 -10.20
CA ALA A 205 8.95 5.62 -11.62
C ALA A 205 7.74 4.73 -11.94
N SER A 206 7.71 3.50 -11.40
CA SER A 206 6.60 2.57 -11.59
C SER A 206 5.32 3.07 -10.93
N VAL A 207 5.42 3.68 -9.74
CA VAL A 207 4.30 4.35 -9.06
C VAL A 207 3.71 5.47 -9.91
N THR A 208 4.55 6.36 -10.43
CA THR A 208 4.08 7.49 -11.25
C THR A 208 3.43 6.98 -12.52
N ARG A 209 4.08 6.04 -13.22
CA ARG A 209 3.59 5.45 -14.46
C ARG A 209 2.20 4.80 -14.30
N VAL A 210 2.00 4.00 -13.26
CA VAL A 210 0.72 3.30 -13.06
C VAL A 210 -0.39 4.23 -12.61
N TRP A 211 -0.07 5.26 -11.83
CA TRP A 211 -1.03 6.27 -11.41
C TRP A 211 -1.53 7.11 -12.59
N ASP A 212 -0.60 7.59 -13.42
CA ASP A 212 -0.92 8.39 -14.60
C ASP A 212 -1.73 7.57 -15.62
N ALA A 213 -1.36 6.30 -15.82
CA ALA A 213 -2.12 5.40 -16.68
C ALA A 213 -3.54 5.15 -16.15
N ALA A 214 -3.70 4.87 -14.85
CA ALA A 214 -5.01 4.64 -14.23
C ALA A 214 -5.93 5.87 -14.39
N THR A 215 -5.41 7.05 -14.09
CA THR A 215 -6.17 8.31 -14.19
C THR A 215 -6.48 8.68 -15.64
N LYS A 216 -5.57 8.44 -16.59
CA LYS A 216 -5.79 8.59 -18.04
C LYS A 216 -6.94 7.71 -18.54
N HIS A 217 -7.05 6.47 -18.04
CA HIS A 217 -8.16 5.57 -18.35
C HIS A 217 -9.45 5.88 -17.56
N GLY A 218 -9.47 6.96 -16.79
CA GLY A 218 -10.64 7.43 -16.06
C GLY A 218 -10.91 6.70 -14.75
N PHE A 219 -9.95 5.91 -14.24
CA PHE A 219 -10.00 5.42 -12.87
C PHE A 219 -9.55 6.54 -11.93
N LEU A 220 -10.42 6.96 -11.03
CA LEU A 220 -10.16 8.09 -10.13
C LEU A 220 -10.11 7.62 -8.68
N PRO A 221 -9.28 8.22 -7.82
CA PRO A 221 -9.17 7.82 -6.42
C PRO A 221 -10.53 7.94 -5.73
N PHE A 222 -10.99 6.87 -5.08
CA PHE A 222 -12.20 6.93 -4.27
C PHE A 222 -11.85 7.46 -2.89
N ASN A 223 -12.39 8.62 -2.52
CA ASN A 223 -12.21 9.21 -1.20
C ASN A 223 -13.55 9.17 -0.45
N SER A 224 -13.78 8.14 0.37
CA SER A 224 -14.75 8.24 1.45
C SER A 224 -14.02 8.64 2.72
N ILE A 225 -14.10 9.93 3.09
CA ILE A 225 -13.78 10.35 4.44
C ILE A 225 -15.03 10.04 5.25
N LYS A 226 -15.01 8.98 6.06
CA LYS A 226 -16.04 8.78 7.08
C LYS A 226 -15.60 9.50 8.34
N GLY A 227 -16.18 10.67 8.57
CA GLY A 227 -15.98 11.51 9.74
C GLY A 227 -17.00 12.64 9.68
N ASP A 228 -18.21 12.32 10.10
CA ASP A 228 -19.24 13.18 10.70
C ASP A 228 -20.30 12.26 11.33
#